data_AF-A0A285QA55-F1
#
_entry.id   AF-A0A285QA55-F1
#
_cell.length_a   1.000
_cell.length_b   1.000
_cell.length_c   1.000
_cell.angle_alpha   90.00
_cell.angle_beta   90.00
_cell.angle_gamma   90.00
#
_symmetry.space_group_name_H-M   'P 1'
#
loop_
_entity.id
_entity.type
_entity.pdbx_description
1 polymer ?
#
loop_
_entity_poly.entity_id
_entity_poly.type
_entity_poly.pdbx_seq_one_letter_code
_entity_poly.pdbx_strand_id
1 'polypeptide(L)'
;MTVGTPGGIFRDLVRVDPWIRPPRPESWAAVETWAGAKLPADFKEFVRLYGDGLVMRHLNVPHPDGIDPMVDFMARARRKLDRVLPDYVEDLRSLSFDPADLVPWGYSNWDGDDCFLVPRSGGEWDVLVIFRQLGRIVTYEGGFTKFITGVLSGREVPSGWPLFEPKWGPIPGSPLL
;
A
#
# COMPACT_ATOMS: atom_id res chain seq x y z
N MET A 1 -23.00 17.38 -3.26
CA MET A 1 -21.78 17.03 -2.49
C MET A 1 -20.71 16.73 -3.52
N THR A 2 -19.76 17.64 -3.72
CA THR A 2 -18.66 17.46 -4.66
C THR A 2 -17.77 16.35 -4.10
N VAL A 3 -17.68 15.22 -4.79
CA VAL A 3 -16.72 14.16 -4.45
C VAL A 3 -15.34 14.78 -4.65
N GLY A 4 -14.61 15.01 -3.55
CA GLY A 4 -13.25 15.55 -3.61
C GLY A 4 -12.35 14.64 -4.44
N THR A 5 -11.35 15.21 -5.11
CA THR A 5 -10.31 14.40 -5.75
C THR A 5 -9.59 13.57 -4.69
N PRO A 6 -9.06 12.37 -5.01
CA PRO A 6 -8.36 11.54 -4.03
C PRO A 6 -7.28 12.30 -3.24
N GLY A 7 -6.48 13.10 -3.93
CA GLY A 7 -5.45 13.94 -3.31
C GLY A 7 -5.97 15.03 -2.37
N GLY A 8 -7.18 15.54 -2.55
CA GLY A 8 -7.82 16.46 -1.60
C GLY A 8 -8.23 15.72 -0.32
N ILE A 9 -8.88 14.57 -0.48
CA ILE A 9 -9.32 13.72 0.64
C ILE A 9 -8.13 13.28 1.49
N PHE A 10 -7.03 12.87 0.86
CA PHE A 10 -5.85 12.41 1.60
C PHE A 10 -5.22 13.53 2.43
N ARG A 11 -5.12 14.75 1.89
CA ARG A 11 -4.59 15.91 2.63
C ARG A 11 -5.44 16.27 3.83
N ASP A 12 -6.75 16.22 3.68
CA ASP A 12 -7.69 16.48 4.79
C ASP A 12 -7.54 15.46 5.93
N LEU A 13 -7.29 14.19 5.58
CA LEU A 13 -7.17 13.11 6.56
C LEU A 13 -5.78 13.05 7.22
N VAL A 14 -4.70 13.18 6.43
CA VAL A 14 -3.33 13.09 6.95
C VAL A 14 -2.90 14.37 7.67
N ARG A 15 -3.56 15.49 7.36
CA ARG A 15 -3.37 16.81 7.99
C ARG A 15 -1.94 17.34 7.91
N VAL A 16 -1.24 16.97 6.84
CA VAL A 16 0.10 17.45 6.48
C VAL A 16 0.12 17.66 4.97
N ASP A 17 0.76 18.74 4.51
CA ASP A 17 1.15 18.91 3.11
C ASP A 17 2.64 18.62 3.01
N PRO A 18 3.03 17.34 2.92
CA PRO A 18 4.43 16.98 2.91
C PRO A 18 5.05 17.44 1.58
N TRP A 19 6.12 18.21 1.66
CA TRP A 19 6.90 18.55 0.47
C TRP A 19 7.88 17.39 0.20
N ILE A 20 7.41 16.40 -0.54
CA ILE A 20 8.21 15.27 -1.01
C ILE A 20 8.46 15.48 -2.50
N ARG A 21 9.69 15.24 -2.96
CA ARG A 21 9.98 15.23 -4.39
C ARG A 21 9.07 14.20 -5.10
N PRO A 22 8.35 14.59 -6.17
CA PRO A 22 7.51 13.66 -6.89
C PRO A 22 8.34 12.54 -7.52
N PRO A 23 7.78 11.32 -7.68
CA PRO A 23 8.46 10.24 -8.37
C PRO A 23 8.77 10.61 -9.82
N ARG A 24 9.94 10.20 -10.30
CA ARG A 24 10.31 10.37 -11.70
C ARG A 24 9.47 9.44 -12.60
N PRO A 25 9.08 9.88 -13.81
CA PRO A 25 8.29 9.04 -14.72
C PRO A 25 8.92 7.67 -15.01
N GLU A 26 10.25 7.61 -15.17
CA GLU A 26 11.00 6.37 -15.40
C GLU A 26 10.93 5.40 -14.21
N SER A 27 10.88 5.92 -12.99
CA SER A 27 10.77 5.10 -11.78
C SER A 27 9.38 4.46 -11.68
N TRP A 28 8.33 5.19 -12.04
CA TRP A 28 7.00 4.60 -12.17
C TRP A 28 6.92 3.58 -13.31
N ALA A 29 7.55 3.85 -14.44
CA ALA A 29 7.58 2.90 -15.56
C ALA A 29 8.27 1.59 -15.16
N ALA A 30 9.34 1.64 -14.36
CA ALA A 30 9.98 0.45 -13.80
C ALA A 30 9.06 -0.31 -12.84
N VAL A 31 8.34 0.39 -11.96
CA VAL A 31 7.34 -0.20 -11.05
C VAL A 31 6.21 -0.90 -11.81
N GLU A 32 5.61 -0.23 -12.81
CA GLU A 32 4.52 -0.80 -13.62
C GLU A 32 5.01 -1.96 -14.51
N THR A 33 6.26 -1.91 -14.98
CA THR A 33 6.89 -3.03 -15.69
C THR A 33 7.07 -4.24 -14.77
N TRP A 34 7.53 -4.03 -13.53
CA TRP A 34 7.66 -5.09 -12.53
C TRP A 34 6.29 -5.70 -12.18
N ALA A 35 5.28 -4.86 -12.02
CA ALA A 35 3.91 -5.28 -11.70
C ALA A 35 3.20 -5.98 -12.86
N GLY A 36 3.70 -5.85 -14.10
CA GLY A 36 3.05 -6.36 -15.31
C GLY A 36 1.75 -5.63 -15.67
N ALA A 37 1.45 -4.51 -15.01
CA ALA A 37 0.21 -3.77 -15.17
C ALA A 37 0.38 -2.28 -14.84
N LYS A 38 -0.53 -1.45 -15.37
CA LYS A 38 -0.67 -0.06 -14.91
C LYS A 38 -1.29 -0.05 -13.52
N LEU A 39 -0.67 0.68 -12.60
CA LEU A 39 -1.17 0.76 -11.23
C LEU A 39 -2.29 1.81 -11.08
N PRO A 40 -3.16 1.66 -10.06
CA PRO A 40 -4.22 2.61 -9.78
C PRO A 40 -3.71 4.06 -9.69
N ALA A 41 -4.39 4.98 -10.35
CA ALA A 41 -4.00 6.38 -10.35
C ALA A 41 -4.06 7.00 -8.94
N ASP A 42 -5.03 6.56 -8.13
CA ASP A 42 -5.20 7.01 -6.76
C ASP A 42 -4.09 6.49 -5.82
N PHE A 43 -3.63 5.26 -6.00
CA PHE A 43 -2.46 4.73 -5.33
C PHE A 43 -1.21 5.55 -5.67
N LYS A 44 -0.96 5.83 -6.95
CA LYS A 44 0.18 6.63 -7.39
C LYS A 44 0.14 8.06 -6.82
N GLU A 45 -1.06 8.66 -6.74
CA GLU A 45 -1.25 9.97 -6.11
C GLU A 45 -0.98 9.93 -4.60
N PHE A 46 -1.41 8.88 -3.90
CA PHE A 46 -1.10 8.70 -2.50
C PHE A 46 0.41 8.56 -2.25
N VAL A 47 1.11 7.76 -3.05
CA VAL A 47 2.58 7.60 -2.98
C VAL A 47 3.30 8.90 -3.31
N ARG A 48 2.83 9.67 -4.30
CA ARG A 48 3.38 10.98 -4.63
C ARG A 48 3.30 11.95 -3.45
N LEU A 49 2.25 11.84 -2.64
CA LEU A 49 2.04 12.69 -1.48
C LEU A 49 2.77 12.17 -0.23
N TYR A 50 2.67 10.88 0.08
CA TYR A 50 3.05 10.34 1.39
C TYR A 50 4.12 9.25 1.32
N GLY A 51 4.65 8.96 0.13
CA GLY A 51 5.67 7.94 -0.09
C GLY A 51 7.01 8.27 0.56
N ASP A 52 7.76 7.20 0.84
CA ASP A 52 8.95 7.14 1.69
C ASP A 52 8.69 7.70 3.09
N GLY A 53 7.52 7.32 3.62
CA GLY A 53 7.07 7.75 4.94
C GLY A 53 6.31 6.69 5.71
N LEU A 54 6.08 7.01 6.97
CA LEU A 54 5.24 6.30 7.92
C LEU A 54 3.94 7.08 8.12
N VAL A 55 2.83 6.44 7.79
CA VAL A 55 1.48 6.92 8.04
C VAL A 55 0.93 6.23 9.29
N MET A 56 0.25 6.98 10.15
CA MET A 56 -0.18 6.50 11.48
C MET A 56 0.98 5.92 12.30
N ARG A 57 2.22 6.39 12.08
CA ARG A 57 3.45 5.90 12.76
C ARG A 57 3.84 4.45 12.51
N HIS A 58 3.05 3.66 11.78
CA HIS A 58 3.32 2.24 11.59
C HIS A 58 3.20 1.74 10.15
N LEU A 59 2.34 2.36 9.33
CA LEU A 59 2.16 1.96 7.94
C LEU A 59 3.26 2.59 7.09
N ASN A 60 4.22 1.78 6.67
CA ASN A 60 5.27 2.19 5.75
C ASN A 60 4.76 2.12 4.31
N VAL A 61 4.95 3.22 3.57
CA VAL A 61 4.61 3.31 2.16
C VAL A 61 5.88 3.68 1.37
N PRO A 62 6.48 2.72 0.65
CA PRO A 62 7.64 2.97 -0.19
C PRO A 62 7.37 4.01 -1.26
N HIS A 63 8.43 4.66 -1.75
CA HIS A 63 8.39 5.56 -2.90
C HIS A 63 9.27 4.99 -4.02
N PRO A 64 8.91 5.19 -5.30
CA PRO A 64 9.74 4.71 -6.41
C PRO A 64 11.20 5.20 -6.35
N ASP A 65 11.40 6.41 -5.85
CA ASP A 65 12.71 7.05 -5.66
C ASP A 65 13.14 7.17 -4.19
N GLY A 66 12.49 6.43 -3.28
CA GLY A 66 12.77 6.50 -1.84
C GLY A 66 14.10 5.88 -1.44
N ILE A 67 14.40 5.91 -0.13
CA ILE A 67 15.61 5.29 0.44
C ILE A 67 15.70 3.79 0.13
N ASP A 68 14.54 3.16 0.01
CA ASP A 68 14.36 1.78 -0.44
C ASP A 68 13.41 1.81 -1.65
N PRO A 69 13.96 1.82 -2.89
CA PRO A 69 13.16 1.96 -4.10
C PRO A 69 12.04 0.93 -4.15
N MET A 70 10.85 1.38 -4.54
CA MET A 70 9.63 0.55 -4.53
C MET A 70 9.79 -0.79 -5.28
N VAL A 71 10.54 -0.83 -6.40
CA VAL A 71 10.82 -2.08 -7.13
C VAL A 71 11.60 -3.08 -6.27
N ASP A 72 12.59 -2.63 -5.51
CA ASP A 72 13.39 -3.50 -4.65
C ASP A 72 12.57 -4.00 -3.46
N PHE A 73 11.74 -3.12 -2.89
CA PHE A 73 10.74 -3.48 -1.89
C PHE A 73 9.79 -4.57 -2.42
N MET A 74 9.19 -4.34 -3.59
CA MET A 74 8.25 -5.27 -4.24
C MET A 74 8.90 -6.64 -4.47
N ALA A 75 10.13 -6.67 -4.99
CA ALA A 75 10.86 -7.91 -5.22
C ALA A 75 11.15 -8.68 -3.90
N ARG A 76 11.49 -7.98 -2.81
CA ARG A 76 11.67 -8.62 -1.49
C ARG A 76 10.36 -9.11 -0.90
N ALA A 77 9.28 -8.32 -1.01
CA ALA A 77 7.95 -8.68 -0.54
C ALA A 77 7.39 -9.90 -1.31
N ARG A 78 7.59 -9.99 -2.63
CA ARG A 78 7.27 -11.19 -3.43
C ARG A 78 7.98 -12.43 -2.89
N ARG A 79 9.29 -12.36 -2.70
CA ARG A 79 10.06 -13.50 -2.13
C ARG A 79 9.59 -13.88 -0.72
N LYS A 80 9.16 -12.91 0.08
CA LYS A 80 8.59 -13.16 1.41
C LYS A 80 7.24 -13.87 1.28
N LEU A 81 6.38 -13.40 0.38
CA LEU A 81 5.08 -14.02 0.08
C LEU A 81 5.25 -15.47 -0.36
N ASP A 82 6.12 -15.75 -1.34
CA ASP A 82 6.34 -17.12 -1.85
C ASP A 82 6.76 -18.11 -0.76
N ARG A 83 7.47 -17.63 0.28
CA ARG A 83 7.89 -18.46 1.43
C ARG A 83 6.77 -18.76 2.41
N VAL A 84 5.82 -17.83 2.57
CA VAL A 84 4.72 -17.98 3.54
C VAL A 84 3.44 -18.49 2.90
N LEU A 85 3.33 -18.42 1.57
CA LEU A 85 2.18 -18.90 0.80
C LEU A 85 1.72 -20.32 1.19
N PRO A 86 2.63 -21.30 1.43
CA PRO A 86 2.23 -22.63 1.87
C PRO A 86 1.45 -22.66 3.20
N ASP A 87 1.66 -21.69 4.08
CA ASP A 87 0.98 -21.62 5.39
C ASP A 87 -0.46 -21.08 5.27
N TYR A 88 -0.82 -20.48 4.14
CA TYR A 88 -2.13 -19.87 3.88
C TYR A 88 -2.92 -20.58 2.77
N VAL A 89 -2.53 -21.81 2.40
CA VAL A 89 -3.07 -22.51 1.21
C VAL A 89 -4.60 -22.56 1.16
N GLU A 90 -5.28 -22.76 2.30
CA GLU A 90 -6.74 -22.80 2.32
C GLU A 90 -7.37 -21.41 2.06
N ASP A 91 -6.83 -20.35 2.68
CA ASP A 91 -7.27 -18.97 2.41
C ASP A 91 -7.01 -18.60 0.95
N LEU A 92 -5.86 -19.00 0.41
CA LEU A 92 -5.44 -18.67 -0.95
C LEU A 92 -6.25 -19.39 -2.03
N ARG A 93 -6.67 -20.64 -1.78
CA ARG A 93 -7.55 -21.38 -2.70
C ARG A 93 -8.92 -20.71 -2.91
N SER A 94 -9.33 -19.86 -1.96
CA SER A 94 -10.56 -19.08 -2.07
C SER A 94 -10.38 -17.78 -2.86
N LEU A 95 -9.14 -17.39 -3.18
CA LEU A 95 -8.84 -16.16 -3.88
C LEU A 95 -9.16 -16.31 -5.37
N SER A 96 -9.80 -15.28 -5.93
CA SER A 96 -10.20 -15.24 -7.33
C SER A 96 -9.09 -14.74 -8.27
N PHE A 97 -7.83 -14.78 -7.84
CA PHE A 97 -6.67 -14.22 -8.55
C PHE A 97 -5.42 -15.08 -8.32
N ASP A 98 -4.43 -14.97 -9.21
CA ASP A 98 -3.14 -15.63 -9.05
C ASP A 98 -2.31 -14.87 -8.01
N PRO A 99 -1.77 -15.54 -6.96
CA PRO A 99 -0.83 -14.91 -6.04
C PRO A 99 0.34 -14.19 -6.74
N ALA A 100 0.77 -14.66 -7.92
CA ALA A 100 1.81 -14.04 -8.74
C ALA A 100 1.43 -12.64 -9.27
N ASP A 101 0.14 -12.30 -9.30
CA ASP A 101 -0.37 -11.00 -9.76
C ASP A 101 -0.47 -9.96 -8.62
N LEU A 102 -0.27 -10.39 -7.36
CA LEU A 102 -0.35 -9.48 -6.20
C LEU A 102 0.76 -8.43 -6.22
N VAL A 103 0.43 -7.15 -6.15
CA VAL A 103 1.44 -6.08 -6.17
C VAL A 103 1.69 -5.56 -4.75
N PRO A 104 2.86 -5.80 -4.13
CA PRO A 104 3.15 -5.28 -2.79
C PRO A 104 3.23 -3.75 -2.80
N TRP A 105 2.58 -3.08 -1.84
CA TRP A 105 2.58 -1.60 -1.79
C TRP A 105 2.93 -1.01 -0.43
N GLY A 106 2.93 -1.80 0.64
CA GLY A 106 3.22 -1.31 1.97
C GLY A 106 3.37 -2.44 2.98
N TYR A 107 3.81 -2.07 4.18
CA TYR A 107 3.86 -2.99 5.32
C TYR A 107 3.65 -2.24 6.63
N SER A 108 3.11 -2.92 7.63
CA SER A 108 3.01 -2.42 9.00
C SER A 108 4.26 -2.81 9.77
N ASN A 109 5.03 -1.82 10.27
CA ASN A 109 6.21 -2.09 11.11
C ASN A 109 5.86 -2.45 12.56
N TRP A 110 4.57 -2.41 12.93
CA TRP A 110 4.06 -2.77 14.25
C TRP A 110 3.87 -4.30 14.37
N ASP A 111 3.17 -4.91 13.42
CA ASP A 111 2.81 -6.34 13.43
C ASP A 111 3.56 -7.18 12.38
N GLY A 112 4.22 -6.50 11.43
CA GLY A 112 4.88 -7.11 10.28
C GLY A 112 3.94 -7.44 9.11
N ASP A 113 2.68 -7.00 9.16
CA ASP A 113 1.67 -7.25 8.14
C ASP A 113 2.06 -6.67 6.79
N ASP A 114 1.80 -7.43 5.74
CA ASP A 114 2.14 -7.06 4.36
C ASP A 114 0.87 -6.65 3.60
N CYS A 115 0.96 -5.58 2.82
CA CYS A 115 -0.17 -5.02 2.06
C CYS A 115 0.07 -5.14 0.56
N PHE A 116 -0.96 -5.59 -0.16
CA PHE A 116 -0.93 -5.87 -1.59
C PHE A 116 -2.10 -5.21 -2.31
N LEU A 117 -1.90 -4.83 -3.57
CA LEU A 117 -2.96 -4.51 -4.51
C LEU A 117 -3.31 -5.79 -5.26
N VAL A 118 -4.60 -6.00 -5.46
CA VAL A 118 -5.15 -7.18 -6.13
C VAL A 118 -5.84 -6.73 -7.42
N PRO A 119 -5.38 -7.14 -8.61
CA PRO A 119 -6.07 -6.79 -9.84
C PRO A 119 -7.43 -7.50 -9.93
N ARG A 120 -8.46 -6.80 -10.42
CA ARG A 120 -9.77 -7.37 -10.76
C ARG A 120 -9.97 -7.38 -12.27
N SER A 121 -10.88 -8.26 -12.72
CA SER A 121 -11.41 -8.21 -14.08
C SER A 121 -12.02 -6.82 -14.35
N GLY A 122 -11.59 -6.16 -15.43
CA GLY A 122 -12.06 -4.81 -15.79
C GLY A 122 -11.12 -3.67 -15.43
N GLY A 123 -9.95 -3.95 -14.83
CA GLY A 123 -8.92 -2.94 -14.54
C GLY A 123 -9.08 -2.25 -13.19
N GLU A 124 -10.08 -2.64 -12.41
CA GLU A 124 -10.24 -2.25 -11.01
C GLU A 124 -9.26 -3.00 -10.10
N TRP A 125 -9.07 -2.51 -8.88
CA TRP A 125 -8.14 -3.10 -7.92
C TRP A 125 -8.76 -3.19 -6.52
N ASP A 126 -8.45 -4.24 -5.78
CA ASP A 126 -8.74 -4.35 -4.35
C ASP A 126 -7.45 -4.23 -3.52
N VAL A 127 -7.60 -4.18 -2.19
CA VAL A 127 -6.47 -4.24 -1.27
C VAL A 127 -6.50 -5.54 -0.49
N LEU A 128 -5.37 -6.22 -0.38
CA LEU A 128 -5.22 -7.41 0.45
C LEU A 128 -4.22 -7.14 1.57
N VAL A 129 -4.54 -7.59 2.77
CA VAL A 129 -3.63 -7.55 3.93
C VAL A 129 -3.41 -8.97 4.43
N ILE A 130 -2.13 -9.36 4.55
CA ILE A 130 -1.73 -10.61 5.21
C ILE A 130 -1.42 -10.27 6.67
N PHE A 131 -2.28 -10.74 7.57
CA PHE A 131 -2.13 -10.54 9.01
C PHE A 131 -1.25 -11.63 9.59
N ARG A 132 0.06 -11.37 9.71
CA ARG A 132 1.04 -12.41 10.03
C ARG A 132 0.82 -13.01 11.41
N GLN A 133 0.48 -12.18 12.39
CA GLN A 133 0.26 -12.62 13.77
C GLN A 133 -1.04 -13.41 13.94
N LEU A 134 -1.98 -13.23 13.01
CA LEU A 134 -3.30 -13.84 13.05
C LEU A 134 -3.45 -15.03 12.10
N GLY A 135 -2.43 -15.30 11.27
CA GLY A 135 -2.45 -16.42 10.32
C GLY A 135 -3.64 -16.33 9.35
N ARG A 136 -4.02 -15.12 8.92
CA ARG A 136 -5.17 -14.90 8.03
C ARG A 136 -4.88 -13.89 6.92
N ILE A 137 -5.65 -13.99 5.85
CA ILE A 137 -5.66 -13.04 4.75
C ILE A 137 -7.03 -12.36 4.68
N VAL A 138 -7.08 -11.04 4.45
CA VAL A 138 -8.34 -10.32 4.19
C VAL A 138 -8.21 -9.46 2.95
N THR A 139 -9.20 -9.56 2.09
CA THR A 139 -9.37 -8.71 0.91
C THR A 139 -10.42 -7.63 1.20
N TYR A 140 -10.04 -6.38 0.97
CA TYR A 140 -10.86 -5.18 1.11
C TYR A 140 -11.27 -4.70 -0.27
N GLU A 141 -12.55 -4.87 -0.58
CA GLU A 141 -13.08 -4.55 -1.90
C GLU A 141 -13.30 -3.05 -2.12
N GLY A 142 -13.04 -2.58 -3.34
CA GLY A 142 -13.46 -1.26 -3.82
C GLY A 142 -12.35 -0.21 -3.88
N GLY A 143 -11.11 -0.63 -4.13
CA GLY A 143 -10.02 0.30 -4.46
C GLY A 143 -9.17 0.77 -3.30
N PHE A 144 -7.98 1.25 -3.66
CA PHE A 144 -7.00 1.78 -2.72
C PHE A 144 -7.55 2.98 -1.94
N THR A 145 -8.20 3.94 -2.61
CA THR A 145 -8.80 5.12 -1.94
C THR A 145 -9.81 4.73 -0.86
N LYS A 146 -10.71 3.79 -1.14
CA LYS A 146 -11.73 3.37 -0.16
C LYS A 146 -11.05 2.76 1.07
N PHE A 147 -10.10 1.84 0.85
CA PHE A 147 -9.34 1.23 1.93
C PHE A 147 -8.60 2.30 2.76
N ILE A 148 -7.73 3.09 2.14
CA ILE A 148 -6.85 4.00 2.89
C ILE A 148 -7.66 5.09 3.61
N THR A 149 -8.75 5.58 3.03
CA THR A 149 -9.62 6.55 3.72
C THR A 149 -10.38 5.93 4.88
N GLY A 150 -10.80 4.66 4.77
CA GLY A 150 -11.37 3.88 5.87
C GLY A 150 -10.39 3.75 7.04
N VAL A 151 -9.14 3.40 6.74
CA VAL A 151 -8.05 3.28 7.71
C VAL A 151 -7.75 4.63 8.38
N LEU A 152 -7.47 5.68 7.60
CA LEU A 152 -7.07 6.99 8.12
C LEU A 152 -8.18 7.69 8.91
N SER A 153 -9.44 7.40 8.62
CA SER A 153 -10.58 7.91 9.38
C SER A 153 -10.93 7.07 10.61
N GLY A 154 -10.26 5.93 10.81
CA GLY A 154 -10.58 4.98 11.88
C GLY A 154 -11.88 4.19 11.68
N ARG A 155 -12.52 4.30 10.50
CA ARG A 155 -13.78 3.59 10.19
C ARG A 155 -13.57 2.11 9.86
N GLU A 156 -12.43 1.79 9.25
CA GLU A 156 -12.10 0.45 8.79
C GLU A 156 -10.63 0.17 9.09
N VAL A 157 -10.34 -0.11 10.36
CA VAL A 157 -8.98 -0.42 10.82
C VAL A 157 -8.75 -1.92 10.77
N PRO A 158 -7.77 -2.40 9.98
CA PRO A 158 -7.37 -3.80 9.94
C PRO A 158 -7.14 -4.35 11.36
N SER A 159 -7.75 -5.49 11.70
CA SER A 159 -7.66 -5.97 13.10
C SER A 159 -6.21 -6.29 13.46
N GLY A 160 -5.77 -5.78 14.61
CA GLY A 160 -4.37 -5.84 15.05
C GLY A 160 -3.66 -4.49 14.93
N TRP A 161 -4.03 -3.67 13.94
CA TRP A 161 -3.38 -2.39 13.74
C TRP A 161 -3.73 -1.39 14.86
N PRO A 162 -2.75 -0.64 15.36
CA PRO A 162 -2.97 0.37 16.38
C PRO A 162 -3.67 1.58 15.78
N LEU A 163 -4.69 2.11 16.46
CA LEU A 163 -5.33 3.38 16.11
C LEU A 163 -4.47 4.54 16.61
N PHE A 164 -3.52 4.97 15.78
CA PHE A 164 -2.80 6.23 15.98
C PHE A 164 -3.44 7.35 15.16
N GLU A 165 -3.17 8.59 15.55
CA GLU A 165 -3.50 9.74 14.72
C GLU A 165 -2.89 9.55 13.32
N PRO A 166 -3.62 9.86 12.23
CA PRO A 166 -3.19 9.66 10.85
C PRO A 166 -2.12 10.67 10.41
N LYS A 167 -1.08 10.87 11.23
CA LYS A 167 0.06 11.71 10.91
C LYS A 167 1.00 10.98 9.97
N TRP A 168 1.54 11.74 9.03
CA TRP A 168 2.66 11.33 8.22
C TRP A 168 3.97 11.82 8.84
N GLY A 169 5.00 10.99 8.79
CA GLY A 169 6.38 11.37 9.05
C GLY A 169 7.31 10.68 8.06
N PRO A 170 8.42 11.32 7.66
CA PRO A 170 9.33 10.71 6.71
C PRO A 170 10.10 9.54 7.31
N ILE A 171 10.57 8.64 6.44
CA ILE A 171 11.57 7.65 6.83
C ILE A 171 12.91 8.37 7.10
N PRO A 172 13.59 8.09 8.22
CA PRO A 172 14.91 8.64 8.50
C PRO A 172 15.89 8.34 7.35
N GLY A 173 16.53 9.39 6.83
CA GLY A 173 17.47 9.29 5.71
C GLY A 173 16.82 9.29 4.32
N SER A 174 15.51 9.54 4.23
CA SER A 174 14.83 9.68 2.93
C SER A 174 15.54 10.71 2.05
N PRO A 175 15.86 10.36 0.77
CA PRO A 175 16.49 11.29 -0.16
C PRO A 175 15.50 12.29 -0.79
N LEU A 176 14.24 12.26 -0.38
CA LEU A 176 13.14 12.99 -1.02
C LEU A 176 12.78 14.31 -0.32
N LEU A 177 13.38 14.58 0.84
CA LEU A 177 13.19 15.79 1.64
C LEU A 177 14.24 16.86 1.32
#